data_AF-A0A662LRC3-F1
#
_entry.id   AF-A0A662LRC3-F1
#
_cell.length_a   1.000
_cell.length_b   1.000
_cell.length_c   1.000
_cell.angle_alpha   90.00
_cell.angle_beta   90.00
_cell.angle_gamma   90.00
#
_symmetry.space_group_name_H-M   'P 1'
#
loop_
_entity.id
_entity.type
_entity.pdbx_description
1 polymer ?
#
loop_
_entity_poly.entity_id
_entity_poly.type
_entity_poly.pdbx_seq_one_letter_code
_entity_poly.pdbx_strand_id
1 'polypeptide(L)'
;MKCKVCIQNRDAAIGLGAMIIFIAMVLVAGIAASVIIQTSSNLEMQVLRSGQETTTEVSTGIRIEGVEGLHQSSKITKLAIELTTRAGSSDIDLNTTIIEISDSSSKFILKFGGSSQHCNSSDINGDILNNGKFGSSTTFGINVLHDADGSCTSSTPIINFGDHVFLGINTASVFSSSSGLNPRIDIFGLVISEDGAPGIIGFSTPAAYSSAIIELQ
;
A
#
# COMPACT_ATOMS: atom_id res chain seq x y z
N MET A 1 -2.88 -75.82 51.16
CA MET A 1 -1.84 -74.77 51.04
C MET A 1 -1.70 -74.13 49.65
N LYS A 2 -2.36 -74.62 48.58
CA LYS A 2 -2.23 -74.08 47.19
C LYS A 2 -2.93 -72.75 46.88
N CYS A 3 -3.81 -72.25 47.76
CA CYS A 3 -4.67 -71.09 47.43
C CYS A 3 -3.94 -69.73 47.52
N LYS A 4 -2.90 -69.60 48.36
CA LYS A 4 -2.22 -68.31 48.61
C LYS A 4 -1.34 -67.84 47.45
N VAL A 5 -0.74 -68.77 46.70
CA VAL A 5 0.14 -68.49 45.54
C VAL A 5 -0.68 -68.03 44.32
N CYS A 6 -1.90 -68.54 44.12
CA CYS A 6 -2.77 -68.13 43.03
C CYS A 6 -3.30 -66.69 43.17
N ILE A 7 -3.53 -66.24 44.41
CA ILE A 7 -4.00 -64.86 44.68
C ILE A 7 -2.86 -63.86 44.41
N GLN A 8 -1.63 -64.16 44.86
CA GLN A 8 -0.46 -63.32 44.58
C GLN A 8 -0.16 -63.16 43.08
N ASN A 9 -0.31 -64.23 42.29
CA ASN A 9 -0.14 -64.13 40.82
C ASN A 9 -1.24 -63.29 40.16
N ARG A 10 -2.45 -63.27 40.72
CA ARG A 10 -3.54 -62.43 40.22
C ARG A 10 -3.30 -60.95 40.53
N ASP A 11 -2.82 -60.65 41.73
CA ASP A 11 -2.50 -59.27 42.13
C ASP A 11 -1.30 -58.72 41.36
N ALA A 12 -0.28 -59.55 41.09
CA ALA A 12 0.86 -59.20 40.25
C ALA A 12 0.46 -58.97 38.77
N ALA A 13 -0.47 -59.77 38.24
CA ALA A 13 -1.00 -59.58 36.88
C ALA A 13 -1.83 -58.28 36.75
N ILE A 14 -2.61 -57.92 37.77
CA ILE A 14 -3.35 -56.65 37.83
C ILE A 14 -2.39 -55.45 37.88
N GLY A 15 -1.31 -55.56 38.68
CA GLY A 15 -0.27 -54.52 38.76
C GLY A 15 0.48 -54.29 37.44
N LEU A 16 0.79 -55.37 36.70
CA LEU A 16 1.35 -55.27 35.36
C LEU A 16 0.39 -54.61 34.37
N GLY A 17 -0.91 -54.97 34.41
CA GLY A 17 -1.93 -54.33 33.58
C GLY A 17 -2.06 -52.83 33.84
N ALA A 18 -2.01 -52.41 35.11
CA ALA A 18 -2.06 -51.01 35.49
C ALA A 18 -0.84 -50.21 34.97
N MET A 19 0.37 -50.79 35.02
CA MET A 19 1.58 -50.16 34.49
C MET A 19 1.52 -49.97 32.97
N ILE A 20 0.98 -50.95 32.23
CA ILE A 20 0.83 -50.86 30.77
C ILE A 20 -0.11 -49.70 30.40
N ILE A 21 -1.25 -49.59 31.08
CA ILE A 21 -2.22 -48.51 30.84
C ILE A 21 -1.62 -47.16 31.22
N PHE A 22 -0.86 -47.10 32.31
CA PHE A 22 -0.18 -45.88 32.73
C PHE A 22 0.79 -45.37 31.66
N ILE A 23 1.65 -46.26 31.13
CA ILE A 23 2.59 -45.91 30.07
C ILE A 23 1.84 -45.47 28.80
N ALA A 24 0.79 -46.20 28.41
CA ALA A 24 -0.03 -45.86 27.26
C ALA A 24 -0.68 -44.46 27.40
N MET A 25 -1.22 -44.15 28.57
CA MET A 25 -1.86 -42.85 28.83
C MET A 25 -0.84 -41.69 28.77
N VAL A 26 0.36 -41.89 29.30
CA VAL A 26 1.43 -40.89 29.24
C VAL A 26 1.86 -40.60 27.80
N LEU A 27 1.96 -41.63 26.95
CA LEU A 27 2.30 -41.45 25.54
C LEU A 27 1.20 -40.71 24.76
N VAL A 28 -0.07 -41.06 24.98
CA VAL A 28 -1.22 -40.37 24.35
C VAL A 28 -1.30 -38.91 24.82
N ALA A 29 -1.08 -38.67 26.12
CA ALA A 29 -1.04 -37.31 26.67
C ALA A 29 0.09 -36.48 26.05
N GLY A 30 1.25 -37.06 25.79
CA GLY A 30 2.37 -36.39 25.11
C GLY A 30 2.03 -35.97 23.68
N ILE A 31 1.39 -36.85 22.90
CA ILE A 31 0.95 -36.54 21.53
C ILE A 31 -0.12 -35.44 21.56
N ALA A 32 -1.11 -35.56 22.45
CA ALA A 32 -2.16 -34.55 22.60
C ALA A 32 -1.59 -33.18 22.99
N ALA A 33 -0.64 -33.14 23.95
CA ALA A 33 0.04 -31.92 24.35
C ALA A 33 0.84 -31.30 23.20
N SER A 34 1.55 -32.11 22.43
CA SER A 34 2.31 -31.64 21.26
C SER A 34 1.40 -30.96 20.22
N VAL A 35 0.23 -31.55 19.95
CA VAL A 35 -0.73 -30.97 19.00
C VAL A 35 -1.30 -29.66 19.54
N ILE A 36 -1.65 -29.59 20.83
CA ILE A 36 -2.16 -28.36 21.46
C ILE A 36 -1.12 -27.23 21.41
N ILE A 37 0.15 -27.53 21.66
CA ILE A 37 1.23 -26.53 21.58
C ILE A 37 1.40 -26.06 20.14
N GLN A 38 1.41 -26.97 19.17
CA GLN A 38 1.57 -26.62 17.76
C GLN A 38 0.42 -25.73 17.27
N THR A 39 -0.83 -26.06 17.62
CA THR A 39 -1.98 -25.23 17.25
C THR A 39 -1.93 -23.87 17.94
N SER A 40 -1.58 -23.82 19.23
CA SER A 40 -1.44 -22.57 19.96
C SER A 40 -0.37 -21.66 19.36
N SER A 41 0.79 -22.22 18.99
CA SER A 41 1.88 -21.47 18.35
C SER A 41 1.49 -20.95 16.97
N ASN A 42 0.79 -21.76 16.16
CA ASN A 42 0.29 -21.31 14.85
C ASN A 42 -0.72 -20.17 15.00
N LEU A 43 -1.65 -20.29 15.95
CA LEU A 43 -2.63 -19.24 16.24
C LEU A 43 -1.96 -17.96 16.73
N GLU A 44 -0.92 -18.07 17.58
CA GLU A 44 -0.15 -16.92 18.04
C GLU A 44 0.56 -16.20 16.88
N MET A 45 1.24 -16.94 16.00
CA MET A 45 1.86 -16.35 14.80
C MET A 45 0.82 -15.68 13.89
N GLN A 46 -0.36 -16.28 13.71
CA GLN A 46 -1.42 -15.69 12.89
C GLN A 46 -2.01 -14.42 13.53
N VAL A 47 -2.20 -14.40 14.84
CA VAL A 47 -2.67 -13.22 15.58
C VAL A 47 -1.64 -12.10 15.51
N LEU A 48 -0.35 -12.40 15.65
CA LEU A 48 0.71 -11.39 15.53
C LEU A 48 0.76 -10.80 14.12
N ARG A 49 0.70 -11.64 13.07
CA ARG A 49 0.70 -11.17 11.68
C ARG A 49 -0.52 -10.33 11.35
N SER A 50 -1.72 -10.80 11.69
CA SER A 50 -2.95 -10.03 11.46
C SER A 50 -2.98 -8.75 12.30
N GLY A 51 -2.45 -8.77 13.52
CA GLY A 51 -2.28 -7.58 14.34
C GLY A 51 -1.35 -6.56 13.68
N GLN A 52 -0.21 -6.99 13.15
CA GLN A 52 0.72 -6.13 12.43
C GLN A 52 0.10 -5.59 11.13
N GLU A 53 -0.49 -6.45 10.30
CA GLU A 53 -1.15 -6.06 9.05
C GLU A 53 -2.27 -5.03 9.30
N THR A 54 -3.12 -5.26 10.29
CA THR A 54 -4.19 -4.30 10.64
C THR A 54 -3.65 -3.01 11.22
N THR A 55 -2.55 -3.02 11.97
CA THR A 55 -1.93 -1.78 12.44
C THR A 55 -1.34 -0.98 11.29
N THR A 56 -0.66 -1.65 10.34
CA THR A 56 -0.10 -1.01 9.14
C THR A 56 -1.21 -0.42 8.29
N GLU A 57 -2.29 -1.17 8.06
CA GLU A 57 -3.42 -0.73 7.22
C GLU A 57 -4.11 0.54 7.76
N VAL A 58 -4.19 0.72 9.09
CA VAL A 58 -4.82 1.93 9.66
C VAL A 58 -3.85 3.07 9.90
N SER A 59 -2.55 2.80 10.06
CA SER A 59 -1.53 3.84 10.28
C SER A 59 -0.97 4.40 8.99
N THR A 60 -0.85 3.56 7.96
CA THR A 60 -0.28 3.92 6.66
C THR A 60 -1.32 4.67 5.83
N GLY A 61 -0.86 5.67 5.10
CA GLY A 61 -1.72 6.39 4.19
C GLY A 61 -1.02 7.55 3.51
N ILE A 62 -1.56 7.91 2.35
CA ILE A 62 -1.10 9.04 1.56
C ILE A 62 -2.02 10.23 1.83
N ARG A 63 -1.42 11.40 2.00
CA ARG A 63 -2.12 12.69 2.03
C ARG A 63 -1.75 13.48 0.79
N ILE A 64 -2.76 14.05 0.15
CA ILE A 64 -2.59 15.00 -0.94
C ILE A 64 -2.61 16.41 -0.33
N GLU A 65 -1.56 17.20 -0.58
CA GLU A 65 -1.45 18.57 -0.07
C GLU A 65 -2.04 19.60 -1.04
N GLY A 66 -1.86 19.39 -2.35
CA GLY A 66 -2.37 20.30 -3.36
C GLY A 66 -2.39 19.68 -4.75
N VAL A 67 -3.20 20.27 -5.63
CA VAL A 67 -3.27 19.87 -7.05
C VAL A 67 -3.09 21.10 -7.92
N GLU A 68 -2.08 21.05 -8.80
CA GLU A 68 -1.78 22.12 -9.74
C GLU A 68 -2.00 21.65 -11.19
N GLY A 69 -2.57 22.53 -12.01
CA GLY A 69 -2.79 22.30 -13.44
C GLY A 69 -1.94 23.24 -14.28
N LEU A 70 -1.23 22.68 -15.28
CA LEU A 70 -0.63 23.46 -16.35
C LEU A 70 -1.65 23.64 -17.47
N HIS A 71 -1.89 24.90 -17.77
CA HIS A 71 -2.71 25.34 -18.87
C HIS A 71 -1.90 25.56 -20.15
N GLN A 72 -2.35 24.97 -21.26
CA GLN A 72 -1.88 25.27 -22.60
C GLN A 72 -3.08 25.37 -23.56
N SER A 73 -3.16 26.47 -24.31
CA SER A 73 -4.16 26.66 -25.37
C SER A 73 -5.62 26.45 -24.94
N SER A 74 -6.07 27.12 -23.88
CA SER A 74 -7.46 27.06 -23.38
C SER A 74 -7.85 25.76 -22.65
N LYS A 75 -6.89 24.85 -22.35
CA LYS A 75 -7.11 23.56 -21.66
C LYS A 75 -6.02 23.25 -20.65
N ILE A 76 -6.31 22.45 -19.62
CA ILE A 76 -5.28 21.90 -18.73
C ILE A 76 -4.72 20.63 -19.37
N THR A 77 -3.43 20.65 -19.73
CA THR A 77 -2.74 19.57 -20.45
C THR A 77 -1.87 18.70 -19.56
N LYS A 78 -1.41 19.25 -18.42
CA LYS A 78 -0.64 18.52 -17.41
C LYS A 78 -1.20 18.84 -16.04
N LEU A 79 -1.10 17.88 -15.14
CA LEU A 79 -1.57 17.98 -13.78
C LEU A 79 -0.47 17.44 -12.86
N ALA A 80 -0.17 18.19 -11.80
CA ALA A 80 0.78 17.83 -10.77
C ALA A 80 0.01 17.69 -9.44
N ILE A 81 0.04 16.49 -8.86
CA ILE A 81 -0.56 16.22 -7.54
C ILE A 81 0.58 16.17 -6.52
N GLU A 82 0.59 17.08 -5.57
CA GLU A 82 1.52 17.03 -4.44
C GLU A 82 1.03 15.99 -3.44
N LEU A 83 1.91 15.07 -3.07
CA LEU A 83 1.66 14.11 -2.03
C LEU A 83 2.75 14.14 -0.95
N THR A 84 2.33 13.74 0.24
CA THR A 84 3.19 13.39 1.37
C THR A 84 2.59 12.15 2.04
N THR A 85 3.44 11.38 2.71
CA THR A 85 2.96 10.33 3.62
C THR A 85 2.31 10.96 4.86
N ARG A 86 1.35 10.25 5.47
CA ARG A 86 0.76 10.67 6.74
C ARG A 86 1.76 10.46 7.89
N ALA A 87 1.68 11.30 8.91
CA ALA A 87 2.48 11.08 10.12
C ALA A 87 2.19 9.71 10.75
N GLY A 88 3.25 8.94 11.03
CA GLY A 88 3.14 7.57 11.53
C GLY A 88 2.84 6.51 10.48
N SER A 89 2.86 6.87 9.19
CA SER A 89 2.82 5.92 8.08
C SER A 89 4.09 5.10 8.06
N SER A 90 3.96 3.83 7.65
CA SER A 90 5.13 3.08 7.17
C SER A 90 5.54 3.59 5.79
N ASP A 91 6.71 3.17 5.32
CA ASP A 91 7.21 3.50 4.00
C ASP A 91 6.24 2.99 2.92
N ILE A 92 5.98 3.82 1.91
CA ILE A 92 5.03 3.50 0.83
C ILE A 92 5.80 3.36 -0.48
N ASP A 93 5.58 2.26 -1.20
CA ASP A 93 6.12 2.09 -2.55
C ASP A 93 5.19 2.70 -3.61
N LEU A 94 5.68 3.71 -4.34
CA LEU A 94 4.95 4.35 -5.41
C LEU A 94 4.95 3.55 -6.72
N ASN A 95 5.74 2.47 -6.82
CA ASN A 95 5.76 1.60 -7.99
C ASN A 95 4.50 0.71 -8.08
N THR A 96 3.99 0.25 -6.94
CA THR A 96 2.74 -0.54 -6.86
C THR A 96 1.50 0.33 -6.72
N THR A 97 1.67 1.62 -6.43
CA THR A 97 0.60 2.60 -6.32
C THR A 97 -0.12 2.81 -7.66
N ILE A 98 -1.44 2.89 -7.61
CA ILE A 98 -2.30 3.19 -8.76
C ILE A 98 -3.03 4.51 -8.53
N ILE A 99 -3.24 5.26 -9.61
CA ILE A 99 -4.04 6.47 -9.58
C ILE A 99 -5.30 6.20 -10.41
N GLU A 100 -6.45 6.38 -9.78
CA GLU A 100 -7.72 6.45 -10.47
C GLU A 100 -8.07 7.91 -10.71
N ILE A 101 -8.35 8.28 -11.95
CA ILE A 101 -8.84 9.61 -12.30
C ILE A 101 -10.07 9.46 -13.18
N SER A 102 -11.12 10.19 -12.84
CA SER A 102 -12.40 10.13 -13.53
C SER A 102 -12.89 11.53 -13.82
N ASP A 103 -13.44 11.67 -15.01
CA ASP A 103 -14.39 12.72 -15.34
C ASP A 103 -15.81 12.16 -15.15
N SER A 104 -16.81 13.03 -15.27
CA SER A 104 -18.24 12.69 -15.25
C SER A 104 -18.63 11.62 -16.29
N SER A 105 -17.82 11.40 -17.34
CA SER A 105 -18.14 10.45 -18.43
C SER A 105 -17.18 9.26 -18.55
N SER A 106 -15.97 9.30 -18.01
CA SER A 106 -14.97 8.25 -18.22
C SER A 106 -13.99 8.15 -17.05
N LYS A 107 -13.63 6.92 -16.70
CA LYS A 107 -12.70 6.60 -15.61
C LYS A 107 -11.43 5.95 -16.18
N PHE A 108 -10.27 6.43 -15.75
CA PHE A 108 -8.96 5.94 -16.15
C PHE A 108 -8.18 5.49 -14.93
N ILE A 109 -7.33 4.48 -15.14
CA ILE A 109 -6.40 3.97 -14.15
C ILE A 109 -5.00 4.16 -14.70
N LEU A 110 -4.14 4.77 -13.90
CA LEU A 110 -2.75 5.07 -14.24
C LEU A 110 -1.83 4.27 -13.33
N LYS A 111 -0.80 3.68 -13.92
CA LYS A 111 0.28 2.98 -13.23
C LYS A 111 1.59 3.76 -13.32
N PHE A 112 2.57 3.42 -12.50
CA PHE A 112 3.87 4.05 -12.62
C PHE A 112 4.51 3.73 -13.99
N GLY A 113 5.03 4.77 -14.66
CA GLY A 113 5.61 4.65 -16.00
C GLY A 113 7.04 4.09 -16.06
N GLY A 114 7.57 3.60 -14.94
CA GLY A 114 8.91 3.08 -14.80
C GLY A 114 9.97 4.17 -14.67
N SER A 115 11.25 3.76 -14.63
CA SER A 115 12.39 4.64 -14.34
C SER A 115 12.52 5.86 -15.24
N SER A 116 12.05 5.79 -16.49
CA SER A 116 12.06 6.93 -17.42
C SER A 116 11.08 8.06 -17.05
N GLN A 117 10.10 7.75 -16.22
CA GLN A 117 9.07 8.67 -15.72
C GLN A 117 9.34 9.06 -14.26
N HIS A 118 10.55 8.84 -13.76
CA HIS A 118 11.04 9.36 -12.50
C HIS A 118 12.03 10.48 -12.75
N CYS A 119 11.99 11.53 -11.92
CA CYS A 119 13.05 12.52 -11.87
C CYS A 119 13.29 12.99 -10.43
N ASN A 120 14.56 13.23 -10.10
CA ASN A 120 14.94 13.80 -8.82
C ASN A 120 14.83 15.33 -8.83
N SER A 121 14.87 15.92 -7.64
CA SER A 121 14.88 17.38 -7.44
C SER A 121 16.00 18.08 -8.25
N SER A 122 17.16 17.43 -8.40
CA SER A 122 18.27 17.92 -9.22
C SER A 122 17.98 17.95 -10.72
N ASP A 123 17.20 17.00 -11.23
CA ASP A 123 16.88 16.88 -12.66
C ASP A 123 15.80 17.89 -13.08
N ILE A 124 14.96 18.27 -12.12
CA ILE A 124 13.91 19.28 -12.30
C ILE A 124 14.55 20.66 -12.50
N ASN A 125 15.68 20.94 -11.84
CA ASN A 125 16.41 22.21 -11.91
C ASN A 125 15.50 23.44 -11.66
N GLY A 126 14.56 23.30 -10.72
CA GLY A 126 13.60 24.34 -10.34
C GLY A 126 12.40 24.56 -11.29
N ASP A 127 12.32 23.87 -12.43
CA ASP A 127 11.19 23.97 -13.37
C ASP A 127 10.54 22.61 -13.65
N ILE A 128 9.52 22.29 -12.85
CA ILE A 128 8.75 21.04 -12.92
C ILE A 128 7.96 20.95 -14.22
N LEU A 129 7.56 22.07 -14.82
CA LEU A 129 6.64 22.09 -15.96
C LEU A 129 7.34 21.64 -17.25
N ASN A 130 8.60 22.02 -17.41
CA ASN A 130 9.41 21.68 -18.58
C ASN A 130 10.25 20.42 -18.37
N ASN A 131 10.85 20.26 -17.18
CA ASN A 131 11.78 19.16 -16.92
C ASN A 131 11.13 17.97 -16.19
N GLY A 132 9.97 18.19 -15.57
CA GLY A 132 9.23 17.15 -14.86
C GLY A 132 8.63 16.09 -15.79
N LYS A 133 8.46 14.90 -15.25
CA LYS A 133 7.87 13.72 -15.88
C LYS A 133 6.39 13.66 -15.56
N PHE A 134 5.57 13.63 -16.61
CA PHE A 134 4.10 13.60 -16.51
C PHE A 134 3.49 12.31 -17.08
N GLY A 135 4.29 11.31 -17.39
CA GLY A 135 3.79 10.03 -17.90
C GLY A 135 3.15 10.11 -19.29
N SER A 136 2.28 9.14 -19.57
CA SER A 136 1.62 8.92 -20.86
C SER A 136 0.12 8.66 -20.66
N SER A 137 -0.59 8.08 -21.64
CA SER A 137 -2.04 7.83 -21.56
C SER A 137 -2.48 6.84 -20.48
N THR A 138 -1.58 5.95 -20.04
CA THR A 138 -1.87 4.92 -19.02
C THR A 138 -0.89 4.96 -17.86
N THR A 139 0.02 5.94 -17.86
CA THR A 139 1.09 6.00 -16.88
C THR A 139 1.21 7.39 -16.26
N PHE A 140 1.57 7.44 -15.00
CA PHE A 140 1.97 8.67 -14.32
C PHE A 140 3.49 8.73 -14.14
N GLY A 141 4.01 9.94 -13.94
CA GLY A 141 5.40 10.19 -13.58
C GLY A 141 5.53 10.62 -12.12
N ILE A 142 6.71 10.39 -11.55
CA ILE A 142 7.08 10.71 -10.18
C ILE A 142 8.17 11.77 -10.22
N ASN A 143 7.95 12.88 -9.53
CA ASN A 143 8.89 14.00 -9.47
C ASN A 143 9.20 14.27 -8.01
N VAL A 144 10.42 13.99 -7.58
CA VAL A 144 10.81 14.16 -6.17
C VAL A 144 11.13 15.63 -5.91
N LEU A 145 10.48 16.24 -4.92
CA LEU A 145 10.75 17.62 -4.52
C LEU A 145 11.76 17.67 -3.38
N HIS A 146 11.43 16.94 -2.33
CA HIS A 146 12.17 16.89 -1.08
C HIS A 146 12.27 15.43 -0.66
N ASP A 147 13.51 14.96 -0.59
CA ASP A 147 13.88 13.63 -0.13
C ASP A 147 15.22 13.82 0.59
N ALA A 148 15.22 13.59 1.91
CA ALA A 148 16.38 13.84 2.75
C ALA A 148 17.34 12.64 2.82
N ASP A 149 16.82 11.42 2.63
CA ASP A 149 17.57 10.16 2.79
C ASP A 149 17.87 9.46 1.46
N GLY A 150 17.31 9.95 0.35
CA GLY A 150 17.50 9.43 -0.99
C GLY A 150 16.73 8.14 -1.23
N SER A 151 15.66 7.88 -0.47
CA SER A 151 14.86 6.66 -0.57
C SER A 151 14.07 6.58 -1.88
N CYS A 152 13.69 7.71 -2.47
CA CYS A 152 12.85 7.75 -3.67
C CYS A 152 13.68 7.64 -4.95
N THR A 153 14.15 6.43 -5.28
CA THR A 153 14.94 6.19 -6.50
C THR A 153 14.07 5.78 -7.70
N SER A 154 14.63 5.88 -8.91
CA SER A 154 13.90 5.52 -10.15
C SER A 154 13.50 4.04 -10.25
N SER A 155 14.17 3.15 -9.52
CA SER A 155 13.91 1.70 -9.51
C SER A 155 13.07 1.27 -8.32
N THR A 156 13.21 1.95 -7.19
CA THR A 156 12.47 1.72 -5.96
C THR A 156 12.01 3.09 -5.43
N PRO A 157 10.89 3.64 -5.95
CA PRO A 157 10.38 4.93 -5.55
C PRO A 157 9.61 4.80 -4.24
N ILE A 158 10.35 4.58 -3.16
CA ILE A 158 9.82 4.48 -1.81
C ILE A 158 9.75 5.89 -1.23
N ILE A 159 8.65 6.22 -0.55
CA ILE A 159 8.48 7.48 0.19
C ILE A 159 8.33 7.21 1.68
N ASN A 160 9.02 8.00 2.50
CA ASN A 160 8.96 7.92 3.95
C ASN A 160 8.30 9.19 4.54
N PHE A 161 8.36 9.34 5.85
CA PHE A 161 7.85 10.51 6.55
C PHE A 161 8.72 11.76 6.34
N GLY A 162 8.13 12.79 5.73
CA GLY A 162 8.79 14.08 5.46
C GLY A 162 9.24 14.24 4.00
N ASP A 163 9.02 13.22 3.18
CA ASP A 163 9.23 13.31 1.75
C ASP A 163 8.03 13.95 1.06
N HIS A 164 8.33 14.87 0.13
CA HIS A 164 7.34 15.52 -0.72
C HIS A 164 7.61 15.16 -2.18
N VAL A 165 6.56 14.70 -2.85
CA VAL A 165 6.65 14.20 -4.23
C VAL A 165 5.46 14.73 -5.03
N PHE A 166 5.71 15.06 -6.30
CA PHE A 166 4.66 15.34 -7.27
C PHE A 166 4.40 14.13 -8.17
N LEU A 167 3.13 13.70 -8.26
CA LEU A 167 2.67 12.81 -9.33
C LEU A 167 2.29 13.66 -10.53
N GLY A 168 3.05 13.49 -11.61
CA GLY A 168 2.77 14.13 -12.88
C GLY A 168 1.85 13.28 -13.74
N ILE A 169 0.73 13.85 -14.15
CA ILE A 169 -0.24 13.24 -15.06
C ILE A 169 -0.39 14.11 -16.31
N ASN A 170 -0.24 13.50 -17.48
CA ASN A 170 -0.49 14.13 -18.77
C ASN A 170 -1.98 14.00 -19.14
N THR A 171 -2.80 14.94 -18.68
CA THR A 171 -4.25 14.94 -18.94
C THR A 171 -4.59 15.01 -20.42
N ALA A 172 -3.74 15.62 -21.26
CA ALA A 172 -3.96 15.63 -22.70
C ALA A 172 -3.88 14.23 -23.34
N SER A 173 -3.00 13.38 -22.81
CA SER A 173 -2.81 12.00 -23.30
C SER A 173 -3.78 11.02 -22.65
N VAL A 174 -4.11 11.23 -21.37
CA VAL A 174 -5.08 10.40 -20.62
C VAL A 174 -6.49 10.63 -21.16
N PHE A 175 -6.91 11.89 -21.27
CA PHE A 175 -8.20 12.27 -21.85
C PHE A 175 -8.04 12.57 -23.36
N SER A 176 -7.64 11.57 -24.12
CA SER A 176 -7.33 11.71 -25.56
C SER A 176 -8.52 12.24 -26.39
N SER A 177 -9.75 11.98 -25.95
CA SER A 177 -10.98 12.48 -26.56
C SER A 177 -11.18 13.99 -26.41
N SER A 178 -10.69 14.60 -25.34
CA SER A 178 -10.78 16.06 -25.09
C SER A 178 -9.45 16.79 -25.25
N SER A 179 -8.33 16.07 -25.40
CA SER A 179 -6.97 16.63 -25.44
C SER A 179 -6.70 17.57 -24.26
N GLY A 180 -7.13 17.15 -23.06
CA GLY A 180 -6.96 17.89 -21.80
C GLY A 180 -8.29 18.21 -21.12
N LEU A 181 -8.23 18.94 -20.00
CA LEU A 181 -9.40 19.29 -19.21
C LEU A 181 -9.98 20.63 -19.65
N ASN A 182 -11.26 20.61 -20.02
CA ASN A 182 -12.05 21.80 -20.33
C ASN A 182 -12.38 22.60 -19.05
N PRO A 183 -12.63 23.92 -19.16
CA PRO A 183 -13.17 24.71 -18.05
C PRO A 183 -14.54 24.19 -17.58
N ARG A 184 -14.86 24.33 -16.29
CA ARG A 184 -16.14 23.92 -15.66
C ARG A 184 -16.42 22.42 -15.71
N ILE A 185 -15.42 21.59 -15.48
CA ILE A 185 -15.60 20.15 -15.33
C ILE A 185 -15.19 19.71 -13.94
N ASP A 186 -15.90 18.73 -13.41
CA ASP A 186 -15.61 18.11 -12.13
C ASP A 186 -14.76 16.87 -12.35
N ILE A 187 -13.59 16.84 -11.71
CA ILE A 187 -12.67 15.71 -11.74
C ILE A 187 -12.55 15.15 -10.34
N PHE A 188 -12.65 13.83 -10.26
CA PHE A 188 -12.50 13.09 -9.02
C PHE A 188 -11.55 11.91 -9.25
N GLY A 189 -10.79 11.57 -8.22
CA GLY A 189 -9.79 10.54 -8.29
C GLY A 189 -9.35 10.05 -6.93
N LEU A 190 -8.63 8.94 -6.95
CA LEU A 190 -8.05 8.32 -5.77
C LEU A 190 -6.61 7.93 -6.08
N VAL A 191 -5.70 8.19 -5.15
CA VAL A 191 -4.35 7.64 -5.15
C VAL A 191 -4.35 6.48 -4.17
N ILE A 192 -4.16 5.28 -4.68
CA ILE A 192 -4.29 4.04 -3.90
C ILE A 192 -2.93 3.38 -3.83
N SER A 193 -2.36 3.31 -2.62
CA SER A 193 -1.17 2.53 -2.30
C SER A 193 -1.50 1.05 -2.07
N GLU A 194 -0.48 0.20 -1.93
CA GLU A 194 -0.63 -1.23 -1.64
C GLU A 194 -1.29 -1.48 -0.27
N ASP A 195 -0.83 -0.76 0.74
CA ASP A 195 -1.40 -0.74 2.08
C ASP A 195 -1.81 0.70 2.45
N GLY A 196 -2.81 0.82 3.32
CA GLY A 196 -3.17 2.08 3.93
C GLY A 196 -4.29 2.86 3.26
N ALA A 197 -4.63 4.00 3.86
CA ALA A 197 -5.72 4.84 3.39
C ALA A 197 -5.38 5.56 2.07
N PRO A 198 -6.28 5.52 1.07
CA PRO A 198 -6.06 6.20 -0.20
C PRO A 198 -6.16 7.71 -0.07
N GLY A 199 -5.37 8.42 -0.86
CA GLY A 199 -5.49 9.87 -1.04
C GLY A 199 -6.67 10.22 -1.94
N ILE A 200 -7.48 11.21 -1.56
CA ILE A 200 -8.62 11.67 -2.36
C ILE A 200 -8.25 12.90 -3.18
N ILE A 201 -8.49 12.83 -4.49
CA ILE A 201 -8.38 13.96 -5.42
C ILE A 201 -9.80 14.39 -5.79
N GLY A 202 -10.10 15.69 -5.66
CA GLY A 202 -11.40 16.20 -6.06
C GLY A 202 -11.34 17.70 -6.27
N PHE A 203 -11.50 18.14 -7.52
CA PHE A 203 -11.49 19.55 -7.86
C PHE A 203 -12.44 19.83 -9.03
N SER A 204 -12.88 21.09 -9.12
CA SER A 204 -13.67 21.60 -10.24
C SER A 204 -12.84 22.65 -10.98
N THR A 205 -12.68 22.50 -12.29
CA THR A 205 -11.89 23.46 -13.06
C THR A 205 -12.61 24.81 -13.17
N PRO A 206 -11.90 25.94 -13.04
CA PRO A 206 -12.51 27.27 -13.07
C PRO A 206 -13.15 27.58 -14.44
N ALA A 207 -14.00 28.61 -14.48
CA ALA A 207 -14.76 28.99 -15.67
C ALA A 207 -13.90 29.47 -16.85
N ALA A 208 -12.70 29.98 -16.57
CA ALA A 208 -11.72 30.39 -17.56
C ALA A 208 -10.32 30.25 -16.96
N TYR A 209 -9.35 29.99 -17.82
CA TYR A 209 -7.95 29.84 -17.45
C TYR A 209 -7.21 31.15 -17.77
N SER A 210 -6.75 31.86 -16.75
CA SER A 210 -6.11 33.18 -16.88
C SER A 210 -4.58 33.13 -16.79
N SER A 211 -4.03 32.13 -16.10
CA SER A 211 -2.61 31.92 -15.88
C SER A 211 -2.15 30.58 -16.47
N ALA A 212 -0.85 30.47 -16.73
CA ALA A 212 -0.25 29.22 -17.21
C ALA A 212 -0.29 28.11 -16.15
N ILE A 213 -0.23 28.48 -14.86
CA ILE A 213 -0.33 27.57 -13.72
C ILE A 213 -1.57 27.94 -12.94
N ILE A 214 -2.37 26.94 -12.59
CA ILE A 214 -3.63 27.11 -11.87
C ILE A 214 -3.64 26.13 -10.71
N GLU A 215 -3.80 26.65 -9.50
CA GLU A 215 -4.09 25.87 -8.30
C GLU A 215 -5.55 25.42 -8.37
N LEU A 216 -5.79 24.11 -8.24
CA LEU A 216 -7.09 23.48 -8.39
C LEU A 216 -7.64 22.98 -7.06
N GLN A 217 -6.75 22.63 -6.12
CA GLN A 217 -7.05 22.15 -4.78
C GLN A 217 -5.96 22.60 -3.81
#